data_AF-A0A965PJS1-F1
#
_entry.id   AF-A0A965PJS1-F1
#
_cell.length_a   1.000
_cell.length_b   1.000
_cell.length_c   1.000
_cell.angle_alpha   90.00
_cell.angle_beta   90.00
_cell.angle_gamma   90.00
#
_symmetry.space_group_name_H-M   'P 1'
#
loop_
_entity.id
_entity.type
_entity.pdbx_description
1 polymer ?
#
loop_
_entity_poly.entity_id
_entity_poly.type
_entity_poly.pdbx_seq_one_letter_code
_entity_poly.pdbx_strand_id
1 'polypeptide(L)'
;MEGQSFWGTTNLKVASAVAAFGGKLRPVDPVTRVIRDGQQQVTFWFLSDDSGNIARKEMEKNWSEMESDSESPIRYVRAALENRETLLGLVKRAEPIRIIQAGGQTLLVPENASPEKKKALLRHI
;
A
#
# COMPACT_ATOMS: atom_id res chain seq x y z
N MET A 1 2.22 33.72 -12.70
CA MET A 1 2.01 32.26 -12.71
C MET A 1 0.56 32.03 -12.31
N GLU A 2 -0.36 32.43 -13.19
CA GLU A 2 -1.80 32.34 -12.96
C GLU A 2 -2.32 30.95 -13.38
N GLY A 3 -3.22 30.38 -12.58
CA GLY A 3 -4.29 29.53 -13.09
C GLY A 3 -4.16 28.01 -13.04
N GLN A 4 -3.08 27.41 -12.52
CA GLN A 4 -3.06 25.95 -12.31
C GLN A 4 -3.70 25.59 -10.97
N SER A 5 -4.86 24.93 -11.04
CA SER A 5 -5.53 24.38 -9.87
C SER A 5 -4.99 22.99 -9.55
N PHE A 6 -4.83 22.68 -8.28
CA PHE A 6 -4.33 21.39 -7.80
C PHE A 6 -5.30 20.79 -6.80
N TRP A 7 -5.29 19.47 -6.72
CA TRP A 7 -6.00 18.74 -5.67
C TRP A 7 -5.05 17.72 -5.05
N GLY A 8 -5.34 17.33 -3.81
CA GLY A 8 -4.49 16.44 -3.03
C GLY A 8 -5.27 15.27 -2.45
N THR A 9 -4.61 14.13 -2.30
CA THR A 9 -5.15 12.99 -1.56
C THR A 9 -4.10 12.38 -0.63
N THR A 10 -4.54 11.93 0.54
CA THR A 10 -3.73 11.13 1.46
C THR A 10 -3.90 9.63 1.23
N ASN A 11 -4.90 9.24 0.43
CA ASN A 11 -5.18 7.85 0.13
C ASN A 11 -4.27 7.37 -1.01
N LEU A 12 -3.28 6.56 -0.66
CA LEU A 12 -2.32 6.01 -1.63
C LEU A 12 -2.99 5.18 -2.73
N LYS A 13 -4.12 4.52 -2.46
CA LYS A 13 -4.86 3.75 -3.48
C LYS A 13 -5.47 4.68 -4.53
N VAL A 14 -6.07 5.80 -4.11
CA VAL A 14 -6.59 6.84 -5.01
C VAL A 14 -5.46 7.43 -5.84
N ALA A 15 -4.35 7.82 -5.20
CA ALA A 15 -3.19 8.37 -5.90
C ALA A 15 -2.61 7.40 -6.95
N SER A 16 -2.49 6.11 -6.59
CA SER A 16 -1.98 5.07 -7.50
C SER A 16 -2.89 4.87 -8.70
N ALA A 17 -4.21 4.78 -8.49
CA ALA A 17 -5.18 4.62 -9.56
C ALA A 17 -5.20 5.85 -10.47
N VAL A 18 -5.27 7.06 -9.92
CA VAL A 18 -5.25 8.29 -10.71
C VAL A 18 -4.01 8.39 -11.58
N ALA A 19 -2.82 8.07 -11.04
CA ALA A 19 -1.60 8.03 -11.82
C ALA A 19 -1.65 6.98 -12.95
N ALA A 20 -2.22 5.80 -12.68
CA ALA A 20 -2.38 4.75 -13.69
C ALA A 20 -3.36 5.14 -14.82
N PHE A 21 -4.39 5.94 -14.50
CA PHE A 21 -5.40 6.42 -15.45
C PHE A 21 -5.08 7.82 -16.02
N GLY A 22 -3.80 8.20 -16.03
CA GLY A 22 -3.31 9.37 -16.76
C GLY A 22 -3.38 10.70 -16.00
N GLY A 23 -3.78 10.69 -14.73
CA GLY A 23 -3.70 11.87 -13.87
C GLY A 23 -2.26 12.30 -13.62
N LYS A 24 -1.98 13.59 -13.83
CA LYS A 24 -0.61 14.13 -13.74
C LYS A 24 -0.32 14.67 -12.34
N LEU A 25 0.81 14.28 -11.79
CA LEU A 25 1.31 14.85 -10.54
C LEU A 25 1.63 16.34 -10.73
N ARG A 26 1.48 17.11 -9.64
CA ARG A 26 1.92 18.50 -9.59
C ARG A 26 3.42 18.59 -9.92
N PRO A 27 3.86 19.43 -10.89
CA PRO A 27 5.25 19.46 -11.34
C PRO A 27 6.26 19.87 -10.24
N VAL A 28 5.83 20.74 -9.33
CA VAL A 28 6.66 21.22 -8.21
C VAL A 28 6.07 20.67 -6.91
N ASP A 29 6.91 20.07 -6.08
CA ASP A 29 6.52 19.44 -4.80
C ASP A 29 5.31 18.48 -4.95
N PRO A 30 5.39 17.41 -5.77
CA PRO A 30 4.28 16.48 -6.01
C PRO A 30 3.80 15.76 -4.76
N VAL A 31 4.60 15.74 -3.69
CA VAL A 31 4.28 15.09 -2.43
C VAL A 31 4.64 16.05 -1.29
N THR A 32 3.69 16.26 -0.38
CA THR A 32 3.94 16.96 0.89
C THR A 32 3.85 15.98 2.04
N ARG A 33 4.79 16.08 2.98
CA ARG A 33 4.81 15.27 4.19
C ARG A 33 4.74 16.20 5.39
N VAL A 34 3.64 16.11 6.14
CA VAL A 34 3.39 16.92 7.33
C VAL A 34 3.56 16.02 8.55
N ILE A 35 4.33 16.48 9.54
CA ILE A 35 4.46 15.83 10.84
C ILE A 35 3.74 16.69 11.85
N ARG A 36 2.75 16.12 12.53
CA ARG A 36 1.99 16.78 13.60
C ARG A 36 1.81 15.81 14.74
N ASP A 37 2.25 16.20 15.94
CA ASP A 37 2.08 15.41 17.17
C ASP A 37 2.60 13.96 17.04
N GLY A 38 3.73 13.77 16.37
CA GLY A 38 4.34 12.46 16.10
C GLY A 38 3.65 11.64 15.00
N GLN A 39 2.51 12.09 14.49
CA GLN A 39 1.85 11.48 13.34
C GLN A 39 2.37 12.10 12.03
N GLN A 40 2.62 11.23 11.05
CA GLN A 40 3.05 11.62 9.72
C GLN A 40 1.90 11.47 8.73
N GLN A 41 1.51 12.56 8.08
CA GLN A 41 0.55 12.56 6.99
C GLN A 41 1.27 12.85 5.67
N VAL A 42 1.04 12.02 4.66
CA VAL A 42 1.57 12.18 3.30
C VAL A 42 0.42 12.57 2.39
N THR A 43 0.58 13.65 1.63
CA THR A 43 -0.39 14.12 0.63
C THR A 43 0.25 14.12 -0.75
N PHE A 44 -0.38 13.45 -1.71
CA PHE A 44 -0.01 13.44 -3.12
C PHE A 44 -0.81 14.50 -3.86
N TRP A 45 -0.13 15.35 -4.63
CA TRP A 45 -0.74 16.48 -5.34
C TRP A 45 -0.79 16.23 -6.84
N PHE A 46 -1.94 16.49 -7.44
CA PHE A 46 -2.20 16.31 -8.87
C PHE A 46 -2.67 17.61 -9.51
N LEU A 47 -2.45 17.72 -10.81
CA LEU A 47 -3.08 18.74 -11.64
C LEU A 47 -4.60 18.54 -11.68
N SER A 48 -5.34 19.64 -11.70
CA SER A 48 -6.80 19.63 -11.93
C SER A 48 -7.10 19.86 -13.42
N ASP A 49 -6.50 19.07 -14.31
CA ASP A 49 -6.61 19.19 -15.78
C ASP A 49 -7.55 18.13 -16.41
N ASP A 50 -8.59 17.73 -15.67
CA ASP A 50 -9.55 16.64 -15.94
C ASP A 50 -8.94 15.23 -16.11
N SER A 51 -7.64 15.12 -16.38
CA SER A 51 -6.92 13.87 -16.45
C SER A 51 -6.98 13.14 -15.10
N GLY A 52 -7.44 11.88 -15.13
CA GLY A 52 -7.63 11.07 -13.92
C GLY A 52 -8.81 11.50 -13.01
N ASN A 53 -9.63 12.48 -13.38
CA ASN A 53 -10.78 12.92 -12.57
C ASN A 53 -11.84 11.81 -12.42
N ILE A 54 -12.11 11.06 -13.50
CA ILE A 54 -12.99 9.88 -13.45
C ILE A 54 -12.41 8.85 -12.48
N ALA A 55 -11.11 8.58 -12.57
CA ALA A 55 -10.47 7.60 -11.71
C ALA A 55 -10.48 8.01 -10.24
N ARG A 56 -10.27 9.31 -9.96
CA ARG A 56 -10.41 9.88 -8.63
C ARG A 56 -11.81 9.65 -8.09
N LYS A 57 -12.84 10.10 -8.80
CA LYS A 57 -14.25 10.00 -8.37
C LYS A 57 -14.67 8.56 -8.12
N GLU A 58 -14.31 7.64 -9.01
CA GLU A 58 -14.63 6.22 -8.86
C GLU A 58 -13.91 5.58 -7.65
N MET A 59 -12.65 5.96 -7.39
CA MET A 59 -11.87 5.42 -6.27
C MET A 59 -12.22 6.04 -4.91
N GLU A 60 -12.85 7.21 -4.88
CA GLU A 60 -13.36 7.86 -3.65
C GLU A 60 -14.69 7.27 -3.17
N LYS A 61 -15.44 6.56 -4.03
CA LYS A 61 -16.73 5.92 -3.71
C LYS A 61 -16.56 4.57 -3.01
N ASN A 62 -17.63 4.04 -2.41
CA ASN A 62 -17.68 2.62 -2.03
C ASN A 62 -17.91 1.71 -3.25
N TRP A 63 -17.60 0.41 -3.13
CA TRP A 63 -17.78 -0.57 -4.22
C TRP A 63 -19.20 -0.59 -4.82
N SER A 64 -20.21 -0.50 -3.97
CA SER A 64 -21.63 -0.48 -4.35
C SER A 64 -22.07 0.82 -5.03
N GLU A 65 -21.29 1.88 -4.90
CA GLU A 65 -21.61 3.23 -5.40
C GLU A 65 -20.83 3.57 -6.67
N MET A 66 -19.84 2.74 -7.06
CA MET A 66 -19.08 2.89 -8.30
C MET A 66 -20.03 2.83 -9.50
N GLU A 67 -19.90 3.81 -10.39
CA GLU A 67 -20.75 3.95 -11.59
C GLU A 67 -20.18 3.23 -12.81
N SER A 68 -18.88 2.91 -12.80
CA SER A 68 -18.22 2.17 -13.89
C SER A 68 -18.75 0.75 -14.04
N ASP A 69 -18.73 0.21 -15.25
CA ASP A 69 -19.09 -1.19 -15.52
C ASP A 69 -18.29 -2.17 -14.65
N SER A 70 -18.88 -3.34 -14.33
CA SER A 70 -18.27 -4.37 -13.46
C SER A 70 -16.91 -4.85 -13.96
N GLU A 71 -16.74 -4.87 -15.28
CA GLU A 71 -15.53 -5.31 -15.99
C GLU A 71 -14.60 -4.16 -16.38
N SER A 72 -14.87 -2.94 -15.90
CA SER A 72 -14.04 -1.79 -16.22
C SER A 72 -12.63 -1.96 -15.63
N PRO A 73 -11.56 -1.52 -16.34
CA PRO A 73 -10.19 -1.63 -15.84
C PRO A 73 -9.97 -1.04 -14.45
N ILE A 74 -10.73 0.01 -14.08
CA ILE A 74 -10.57 0.65 -12.78
C ILE A 74 -11.03 -0.21 -11.61
N ARG A 75 -12.03 -1.08 -11.81
CA ARG A 75 -12.47 -2.04 -10.79
C ARG A 75 -11.40 -3.08 -10.53
N TYR A 76 -10.72 -3.56 -11.58
CA TYR A 76 -9.58 -4.47 -11.42
C TYR A 76 -8.43 -3.81 -10.66
N VAL A 77 -8.09 -2.56 -10.98
CA VAL A 77 -7.07 -1.79 -10.26
C VAL A 77 -7.44 -1.62 -8.79
N ARG A 78 -8.71 -1.26 -8.49
CA ARG A 78 -9.20 -1.13 -7.12
C ARG A 78 -9.07 -2.43 -6.34
N ALA A 79 -9.58 -3.54 -6.89
CA ALA A 79 -9.50 -4.85 -6.27
C ALA A 79 -8.04 -5.25 -5.98
N ALA A 80 -7.14 -5.06 -6.94
CA ALA A 80 -5.73 -5.36 -6.77
C ALA A 80 -5.09 -4.53 -5.65
N LEU A 81 -5.40 -3.23 -5.56
CA LEU A 81 -4.85 -2.33 -4.54
C LEU A 81 -5.38 -2.66 -3.13
N GLU A 82 -6.66 -2.97 -2.98
CA GLU A 82 -7.26 -3.36 -1.70
C GLU A 82 -6.77 -4.74 -1.24
N ASN A 83 -6.66 -5.70 -2.15
CA ASN A 83 -6.09 -7.02 -1.86
C ASN A 83 -4.61 -6.89 -1.47
N ARG A 84 -3.84 -6.06 -2.17
CA ARG A 84 -2.44 -5.78 -1.81
C ARG A 84 -2.30 -5.25 -0.39
N GLU A 85 -3.15 -4.30 0.01
CA GLU A 85 -3.13 -3.75 1.36
C GLU A 85 -3.44 -4.82 2.42
N THR A 86 -4.44 -5.66 2.14
CA THR A 86 -4.81 -6.80 3.00
C THR A 86 -3.68 -7.81 3.14
N LEU A 87 -3.07 -8.22 2.02
CA LEU A 87 -1.95 -9.14 1.98
C LEU A 87 -0.72 -8.57 2.69
N LEU A 88 -0.43 -7.27 2.53
CA LEU A 88 0.65 -6.61 3.26
C LEU A 88 0.40 -6.62 4.77
N GLY A 89 -0.86 -6.45 5.18
CA GLY A 89 -1.28 -6.60 6.58
C GLY A 89 -1.01 -8.02 7.12
N LEU A 90 -1.26 -9.05 6.31
CA LEU A 90 -0.94 -10.44 6.66
C LEU A 90 0.57 -10.66 6.79
N VAL A 91 1.37 -10.16 5.83
CA VAL A 91 2.84 -10.24 5.87
C VAL A 91 3.40 -9.59 7.13
N LYS A 92 2.89 -8.41 7.52
CA LYS A 92 3.33 -7.73 8.75
C LYS A 92 3.00 -8.49 10.03
N ARG A 93 1.98 -9.34 10.02
CA ARG A 93 1.57 -10.17 11.16
C ARG A 93 2.22 -11.56 11.17
N ALA A 94 2.73 -12.02 10.03
CA ALA A 94 3.37 -13.32 9.93
C ALA A 94 4.61 -13.35 10.84
N GLU A 95 4.73 -14.42 11.64
CA GLU A 95 5.88 -14.60 12.52
C GLU A 95 7.14 -14.85 11.67
N PRO A 96 8.21 -14.08 11.83
CA PRO A 96 9.44 -14.31 11.09
C PRO A 96 10.07 -15.65 11.48
N ILE A 97 10.49 -16.43 10.49
CA ILE A 97 11.13 -17.73 10.65
C ILE A 97 12.58 -17.63 10.24
N ARG A 98 13.49 -18.06 11.11
CA ARG A 98 14.91 -18.16 10.87
C ARG A 98 15.29 -19.57 10.45
N ILE A 99 16.06 -19.67 9.37
CA ILE A 99 16.62 -20.92 8.90
C ILE A 99 17.99 -21.13 9.55
N ILE A 100 18.20 -22.28 10.19
CA ILE A 100 19.47 -22.70 10.77
C ILE A 100 19.92 -23.96 10.05
N GLN A 101 21.13 -23.93 9.49
CA GLN A 101 21.74 -25.10 8.84
C GLN A 101 22.98 -25.52 9.60
N ALA A 102 23.02 -26.78 10.06
CA ALA A 102 24.16 -27.36 10.74
C ALA A 102 24.18 -28.88 10.54
N GLY A 103 25.36 -29.48 10.36
CA GLY A 103 25.51 -30.94 10.22
C GLY A 103 24.77 -31.57 9.03
N GLY A 104 24.42 -30.80 7.99
CA GLY A 104 23.60 -31.26 6.87
C GLY A 104 22.09 -31.23 7.12
N GLN A 105 21.65 -30.80 8.30
CA GLN A 105 20.23 -30.63 8.64
C GLN A 105 19.80 -29.17 8.51
N THR A 106 18.51 -28.95 8.21
CA THR A 106 17.88 -27.63 8.13
C THR A 106 16.75 -27.53 9.15
N LEU A 107 16.81 -26.52 10.02
CA LEU A 107 15.83 -26.24 11.06
C LEU A 107 15.15 -24.88 10.80
N LEU A 108 13.83 -24.84 10.93
CA LEU A 108 13.01 -23.63 10.84
C LEU A 108 12.60 -23.20 12.25
N VAL A 109 13.09 -22.05 12.71
CA VAL A 109 12.87 -21.55 14.08
C VAL A 109 12.18 -20.20 14.04
N PRO A 110 11.01 -20.04 14.69
CA PRO A 110 10.42 -18.72 14.83
C PRO A 110 11.34 -17.77 15.60
N GLU A 111 11.56 -16.56 15.08
CA GLU A 111 12.43 -15.58 15.73
C GLU A 111 11.92 -15.19 17.12
N ASN A 112 10.60 -15.17 17.31
CA ASN A 112 9.97 -14.81 18.58
C ASN A 112 9.76 -16.02 19.50
N ALA A 113 10.26 -17.21 19.12
CA ALA A 113 10.18 -18.39 19.99
C ALA A 113 10.91 -18.12 21.33
N SER A 114 10.33 -18.61 22.43
CA SER A 114 10.93 -18.47 23.76
C SER A 114 12.32 -19.12 23.81
N PRO A 115 13.24 -18.64 24.69
CA PRO A 115 14.58 -19.21 24.82
C PRO A 115 14.55 -20.73 25.06
N GLU A 116 13.57 -21.23 25.82
CA GLU A 116 13.41 -22.66 26.09
C GLU A 116 13.03 -23.45 24.84
N LYS A 117 12.09 -22.93 24.03
CA LYS A 117 11.70 -23.55 22.75
C LYS A 117 12.85 -23.54 21.75
N LYS A 118 13.59 -22.43 21.65
CA LYS A 118 14.81 -22.35 20.82
C LYS A 118 15.85 -23.38 21.25
N LYS A 119 16.09 -23.49 22.56
CA LYS A 119 17.05 -24.46 23.11
C LYS A 119 16.61 -25.91 22.88
N ALA A 120 15.31 -26.20 22.98
CA ALA A 120 14.76 -27.53 22.67
C ALA A 120 14.94 -27.88 21.18
N LEU A 121 14.64 -26.94 20.28
CA LEU A 121 14.80 -27.15 18.83
C LEU A 121 16.27 -27.36 18.42
N LEU A 122 17.20 -26.64 19.04
CA LEU A 122 18.64 -26.76 18.78
C LEU A 122 19.26 -28.06 19.32
N ARG A 123 18.60 -28.79 20.24
CA ARG A 123 19.09 -30.09 20.77
C ARG A 123 18.91 -31.25 19.79
N HIS A 124 18.17 -31.04 18.72
CA HIS A 124 17.92 -32.06 17.68
C HIS A 124 18.90 -31.97 16.51
N ILE A 125 19.92 -31.10 16.62
CA ILE A 125 21.03 -30.95 15.68
C ILE A 125 22.31 -31.45 16.34
#